data_AF-A0A9X9MJM6-F1
#
_entry.id   AF-A0A9X9MJM6-F1
#
_cell.length_a   1.000
_cell.length_b   1.000
_cell.length_c   1.000
_cell.angle_alpha   90.00
_cell.angle_beta   90.00
_cell.angle_gamma   90.00
#
_symmetry.space_group_name_H-M   'P 1'
#
loop_
_entity.id
_entity.type
_entity.pdbx_description
1 polymer ?
#
loop_
_entity_poly.entity_id
_entity_poly.type
_entity_poly.pdbx_seq_one_letter_code
_entity_poly.pdbx_strand_id
1 'polypeptide(L)'
;MSRITPLLPRRRRCIAFSTLAQYAQGLTPTPISLSCHWNTQPPTHAQLKKASEFFRHASTEFLWSKENFKDMPFGDSFGESPEVCFLGRSNVGKSSLLNSLLCRRIAFTSSKPGRTKLMSAFAVNPKPDEGTERLIVMDLPGYGKGGRAEWGQQIIKYLEKRRQLKRAFLLVDAEHGLKNSDRQMLNVFRDVNVPFQVILSKADKLMAPRDREGCLDSQRLGQVITDVKQALCRDGLNEGSAVGEIIACSSEKWMHGRRLGINEVRFAALRAAGLDYREDKRRPHPSEIVTYDQLFPVAAVAQDRNFSATHNPRPVK
;
A
#
# COMPACT_ATOMS: atom_id res chain seq x y z
N MET A 1 -40.52 41.99 -4.31
CA MET A 1 -39.70 41.68 -3.12
C MET A 1 -39.81 40.20 -2.80
N SER A 2 -38.94 39.39 -3.40
CA SER A 2 -38.87 37.94 -3.17
C SER A 2 -37.45 37.61 -2.72
N ARG A 3 -37.32 37.23 -1.43
CA ARG A 3 -36.03 36.88 -0.81
C ARG A 3 -35.66 35.45 -1.21
N ILE A 4 -34.54 35.32 -1.89
CA ILE A 4 -33.89 34.05 -2.22
C ILE A 4 -33.11 33.60 -0.98
N THR A 5 -33.48 32.47 -0.40
CA THR A 5 -32.75 31.82 0.70
C THR A 5 -31.56 31.05 0.11
N PRO A 6 -30.31 31.23 0.59
CA PRO A 6 -29.19 30.45 0.09
C PRO A 6 -29.19 29.05 0.73
N LEU A 7 -29.13 28.03 -0.12
CA LEU A 7 -28.93 26.63 0.25
C LEU A 7 -27.53 26.45 0.87
N LEU A 8 -27.49 26.09 2.16
CA LEU A 8 -26.27 25.67 2.85
C LEU A 8 -25.73 24.37 2.23
N PRO A 9 -24.40 24.21 2.05
CA PRO A 9 -23.84 22.96 1.56
C PRO A 9 -23.99 21.86 2.63
N ARG A 10 -24.50 20.70 2.21
CA ARG A 10 -24.56 19.46 3.01
C ARG A 10 -23.15 19.10 3.51
N ARG A 11 -22.88 19.35 4.80
CA ARG A 11 -21.70 18.83 5.50
C ARG A 11 -21.73 17.31 5.46
N ARG A 12 -20.88 16.69 4.65
CA ARG A 12 -20.51 15.27 4.83
C ARG A 12 -19.85 15.16 6.21
N ARG A 13 -20.43 14.35 7.09
CA ARG A 13 -19.83 14.04 8.40
C ARG A 13 -18.51 13.32 8.14
N CYS A 14 -17.40 14.03 8.23
CA CYS A 14 -16.11 13.41 8.47
C CYS A 14 -16.21 12.69 9.81
N ILE A 15 -16.15 11.36 9.81
CA ILE A 15 -15.86 10.61 11.03
C ILE A 15 -14.39 10.88 11.31
N ALA A 16 -14.10 12.01 11.95
CA ALA A 16 -12.80 12.27 12.53
C ALA A 16 -12.67 11.33 13.74
N PHE A 17 -12.10 10.15 13.52
CA PHE A 17 -11.64 9.34 14.65
C PHE A 17 -10.55 10.14 15.36
N SER A 18 -10.90 10.62 16.53
CA SER A 18 -10.14 11.45 17.46
C SER A 18 -9.04 10.65 18.18
N THR A 19 -8.37 9.73 17.49
CA THR A 19 -7.34 8.89 18.11
C THR A 19 -6.17 9.76 18.57
N LEU A 20 -5.84 10.83 17.83
CA LEU A 20 -4.74 11.73 18.17
C LEU A 20 -4.99 12.60 19.41
N ALA A 21 -6.24 12.94 19.72
CA ALA A 21 -6.57 13.75 20.89
C ALA A 21 -6.56 12.93 22.20
N GLN A 22 -6.74 11.61 22.13
CA GLN A 22 -6.69 10.72 23.30
C GLN A 22 -5.27 10.53 23.86
N TYR A 23 -4.22 10.79 23.08
CA TYR A 23 -2.84 10.63 23.57
C TYR A 23 -2.37 11.69 24.56
N ALA A 24 -3.11 12.80 24.70
CA ALA A 24 -2.82 13.81 25.71
C ALA A 24 -3.05 13.30 27.16
N GLN A 25 -3.66 12.12 27.34
CA GLN A 25 -4.02 11.56 28.66
C GLN A 25 -3.19 10.36 29.13
N GLY A 26 -1.97 10.17 28.61
CA GLY A 26 -1.03 9.19 29.20
C GLY A 26 -1.32 7.71 28.94
N LEU A 27 -2.20 7.38 27.99
CA LEU A 27 -2.40 5.99 27.53
C LEU A 27 -1.24 5.54 26.64
N THR A 28 -0.73 4.32 26.87
CA THR A 28 0.31 3.70 26.03
C THR A 28 -0.26 3.41 24.63
N PRO A 29 0.27 4.01 23.54
CA PRO A 29 -0.20 3.76 22.20
C PRO A 29 -0.02 2.29 21.80
N THR A 30 -1.10 1.69 21.29
CA THR A 30 -1.02 0.39 20.62
C THR A 30 -0.49 0.57 19.19
N PRO A 31 0.16 -0.43 18.57
CA PRO A 31 0.68 -0.33 17.20
C PRO A 31 -0.33 0.13 16.13
N ILE A 32 -1.60 -0.29 16.26
CA ILE A 32 -2.70 0.11 15.37
C ILE A 32 -2.98 1.62 15.50
N SER A 33 -2.87 2.15 16.71
CA SER A 33 -3.22 3.53 17.02
C SER A 33 -2.22 4.54 16.42
N LEU A 34 -1.03 4.07 16.04
CA LEU A 34 0.06 4.89 15.50
C LEU A 34 0.02 5.06 13.98
N SER A 35 -0.96 4.44 13.32
CA SER A 35 -1.21 4.53 11.88
C SER A 35 -2.43 5.41 11.60
N CYS A 36 -2.46 6.07 10.45
CA CYS A 36 -3.57 6.93 10.03
C CYS A 36 -4.32 6.29 8.87
N HIS A 37 -5.63 6.14 9.03
CA HIS A 37 -6.53 5.60 8.02
C HIS A 37 -7.59 6.65 7.73
N TRP A 38 -7.79 7.02 6.46
CA TRP A 38 -8.83 7.98 6.08
C TRP A 38 -9.74 7.49 4.94
N ASN A 39 -9.25 6.60 4.08
CA ASN A 39 -10.09 5.89 3.09
C ASN A 39 -10.05 4.36 3.24
N THR A 40 -9.36 3.85 4.26
CA THR A 40 -9.32 2.40 4.58
C THR A 40 -9.80 2.17 6.01
N GLN A 41 -10.20 0.93 6.30
CA GLN A 41 -10.45 0.51 7.68
C GLN A 41 -9.16 -0.03 8.31
N PRO A 42 -8.90 0.30 9.60
CA PRO A 42 -7.80 -0.30 10.32
C PRO A 42 -7.99 -1.82 10.44
N PRO A 43 -6.91 -2.61 10.40
CA PRO A 43 -7.01 -4.06 10.49
C PRO A 43 -7.50 -4.54 11.87
N THR A 44 -8.26 -5.64 11.88
CA THR A 44 -8.64 -6.33 13.11
C THR A 44 -7.45 -7.10 13.70
N HIS A 45 -7.52 -7.45 14.99
CA HIS A 45 -6.46 -8.25 15.62
C HIS A 45 -6.29 -9.62 14.96
N ALA A 46 -7.39 -10.25 14.54
CA ALA A 46 -7.38 -11.52 13.82
C ALA A 46 -6.66 -11.40 12.46
N GLN A 47 -6.94 -10.33 11.72
CA GLN A 47 -6.25 -10.02 10.45
C GLN A 47 -4.74 -9.85 10.65
N LEU A 48 -4.32 -9.10 11.66
CA LEU A 48 -2.90 -8.92 11.98
C LEU A 48 -2.21 -10.22 12.39
N LYS A 49 -2.91 -11.07 13.16
CA LYS A 49 -2.41 -12.39 13.56
C LYS A 49 -2.20 -13.27 12.32
N LYS A 50 -3.19 -13.35 11.43
CA LYS A 50 -3.12 -14.12 10.18
C LYS A 50 -2.04 -13.61 9.24
N ALA A 51 -1.89 -12.29 9.11
CA ALA A 51 -0.80 -11.70 8.35
C ALA A 51 0.57 -12.04 8.94
N SER A 52 0.71 -12.01 10.27
CA SER A 52 1.94 -12.44 10.93
C SER A 52 2.22 -13.94 10.73
N GLU A 53 1.19 -14.79 10.77
CA GLU A 53 1.30 -16.23 10.52
C GLU A 53 1.79 -16.50 9.10
N PHE A 54 1.20 -15.84 8.09
CA PHE A 54 1.60 -15.98 6.69
C PHE A 54 3.10 -15.74 6.48
N PHE A 55 3.64 -14.64 7.02
CA PHE A 55 5.06 -14.32 6.86
C PHE A 55 6.02 -15.11 7.77
N ARG A 56 5.52 -15.72 8.85
CA ARG A 56 6.35 -16.50 9.79
C ARG A 56 6.38 -17.98 9.45
N HIS A 57 5.24 -18.54 9.07
CA HIS A 57 5.11 -19.96 8.75
C HIS A 57 5.45 -20.27 7.31
N ALA A 58 5.18 -19.34 6.38
CA ALA A 58 5.70 -19.50 5.04
C ALA A 58 7.22 -19.33 5.05
N SER A 59 7.93 -20.28 4.45
CA SER A 59 9.34 -20.07 4.16
C SER A 59 9.49 -18.80 3.30
N THR A 60 10.56 -18.05 3.53
CA THR A 60 10.93 -16.94 2.64
C THR A 60 12.19 -17.32 1.89
N GLU A 61 12.19 -17.14 0.58
CA GLU A 61 13.30 -17.48 -0.30
C GLU A 61 13.74 -16.28 -1.14
N PHE A 62 15.05 -16.14 -1.33
CA PHE A 62 15.60 -15.21 -2.30
C PHE A 62 15.47 -15.82 -3.70
N LEU A 63 14.88 -15.07 -4.63
CA LEU A 63 14.68 -15.56 -6.00
C LEU A 63 15.81 -15.09 -6.93
N TRP A 64 16.01 -13.78 -7.02
CA TRP A 64 16.97 -13.17 -7.95
C TRP A 64 17.25 -11.71 -7.61
N SER A 65 18.37 -11.19 -8.12
CA SER A 65 18.71 -9.77 -8.14
C SER A 65 19.11 -9.36 -9.55
N LYS A 66 18.53 -8.28 -10.07
CA LYS A 66 18.78 -7.77 -11.42
C LYS A 66 18.97 -6.26 -11.41
N GLU A 67 19.86 -5.77 -12.28
CA GLU A 67 20.08 -4.33 -12.47
C GLU A 67 19.10 -3.73 -13.47
N ASN A 68 18.85 -4.44 -14.58
CA ASN A 68 17.94 -3.97 -15.63
C ASN A 68 16.58 -4.66 -15.54
N PHE A 69 15.53 -3.91 -15.86
CA PHE A 69 14.16 -4.41 -15.94
C PHE A 69 14.01 -5.55 -16.97
N LYS A 70 14.70 -5.46 -18.11
CA LYS A 70 14.65 -6.48 -19.17
C LYS A 70 15.18 -7.85 -18.75
N ASP A 71 16.05 -7.90 -17.74
CA ASP A 71 16.70 -9.14 -17.29
C ASP A 71 15.87 -9.85 -16.19
N MET A 72 14.74 -9.25 -15.79
CA MET A 72 13.83 -9.83 -14.82
C MET A 72 13.05 -10.98 -15.46
N PRO A 73 12.77 -12.06 -14.71
CA PRO A 73 11.92 -13.13 -15.22
C PRO A 73 10.50 -12.61 -15.45
N PHE A 74 9.96 -12.90 -16.63
CA PHE A 74 8.56 -12.67 -17.01
C PHE A 74 7.88 -14.02 -17.25
N GLY A 75 6.59 -14.13 -16.97
CA GLY A 75 5.80 -15.35 -17.26
C GLY A 75 6.01 -16.51 -16.28
N ASP A 76 5.81 -17.73 -16.78
CA ASP A 76 5.52 -18.96 -16.02
C ASP A 76 6.57 -19.39 -14.97
N SER A 77 7.79 -18.86 -15.02
CA SER A 77 8.86 -19.24 -14.06
C SER A 77 8.50 -18.94 -12.60
N PHE A 78 7.70 -17.90 -12.35
CA PHE A 78 7.18 -17.58 -11.01
C PHE A 78 5.66 -17.40 -10.98
N GLY A 79 4.97 -17.76 -12.08
CA GLY A 79 3.53 -17.60 -12.27
C GLY A 79 3.06 -16.13 -12.27
N GLU A 80 1.75 -15.94 -12.29
CA GLU A 80 1.10 -14.62 -12.15
C GLU A 80 1.13 -14.07 -10.70
N SER A 81 2.09 -14.50 -9.89
CA SER A 81 2.17 -14.18 -8.46
C SER A 81 2.16 -12.67 -8.24
N PRO A 82 1.33 -12.14 -7.33
CA PRO A 82 1.27 -10.71 -7.05
C PRO A 82 2.60 -10.21 -6.48
N GLU A 83 3.02 -9.04 -6.93
CA GLU A 83 4.23 -8.36 -6.47
C GLU A 83 3.88 -7.11 -5.66
N VAL A 84 4.63 -6.87 -4.60
CA VAL A 84 4.67 -5.58 -3.92
C VAL A 84 6.11 -5.10 -3.87
N CYS A 85 6.34 -3.80 -4.08
CA CYS A 85 7.70 -3.26 -4.06
C CYS A 85 7.90 -2.26 -2.92
N PHE A 86 9.13 -2.19 -2.41
CA PHE A 86 9.54 -1.27 -1.38
C PHE A 86 10.59 -0.32 -1.94
N LEU A 87 10.33 0.99 -1.79
CA LEU A 87 11.24 2.07 -2.19
C LEU A 87 11.44 3.03 -1.02
N GLY A 88 12.49 3.83 -1.10
CA GLY A 88 12.73 4.90 -0.14
C GLY A 88 14.12 5.48 -0.31
N ARG A 89 14.41 6.57 0.40
CA ARG A 89 15.75 7.18 0.37
C ARG A 89 16.80 6.23 0.92
N SER A 90 18.06 6.42 0.50
CA SER A 90 19.20 5.79 1.16
C SER A 90 19.14 6.02 2.68
N ASN A 91 19.36 4.96 3.47
CA ASN A 91 19.33 4.96 4.93
C ASN A 91 17.97 5.27 5.60
N VAL A 92 16.85 5.22 4.86
CA VAL A 92 15.52 5.38 5.45
C VAL A 92 15.12 4.22 6.37
N GLY A 93 15.75 3.04 6.22
CA GLY A 93 15.44 1.84 7.01
C GLY A 93 14.79 0.71 6.21
N LYS A 94 14.75 0.79 4.88
CA LYS A 94 14.16 -0.21 3.98
C LYS A 94 14.65 -1.65 4.21
N SER A 95 15.96 -1.88 4.19
CA SER A 95 16.49 -3.23 4.40
C SER A 95 16.19 -3.78 5.79
N SER A 96 16.18 -2.92 6.82
CA SER A 96 15.81 -3.29 8.19
C SER A 96 14.32 -3.66 8.28
N LEU A 97 13.45 -2.91 7.60
CA LEU A 97 12.03 -3.22 7.49
C LEU A 97 11.83 -4.54 6.78
N LEU A 98 12.47 -4.76 5.63
CA LEU A 98 12.35 -6.02 4.87
C LEU A 98 12.79 -7.23 5.68
N ASN A 99 13.93 -7.14 6.39
CA ASN A 99 14.36 -8.22 7.27
C ASN A 99 13.36 -8.50 8.40
N SER A 100 12.72 -7.44 8.92
CA SER A 100 11.68 -7.56 9.95
C SER A 100 10.39 -8.15 9.40
N LEU A 101 10.00 -7.74 8.19
CA LEU A 101 8.80 -8.18 7.48
C LEU A 101 8.89 -9.67 7.16
N LEU A 102 10.04 -10.08 6.62
CA LEU A 102 10.32 -11.41 6.10
C LEU A 102 10.88 -12.39 7.16
N CYS A 103 11.06 -11.94 8.40
CA CYS A 103 11.62 -12.73 9.50
C CYS A 103 13.00 -13.36 9.21
N ARG A 104 13.75 -12.85 8.23
CA ARG A 104 15.08 -13.37 7.82
C ARG A 104 16.02 -12.22 7.48
N ARG A 105 17.33 -12.42 7.66
CA ARG A 105 18.37 -11.43 7.31
C ARG A 105 18.80 -11.59 5.85
N ILE A 106 17.90 -11.27 4.93
CA ILE A 106 18.09 -11.48 3.49
C ILE A 106 18.37 -10.18 2.72
N ALA A 107 17.96 -9.04 3.27
CA ALA A 107 18.31 -7.73 2.76
C ALA A 107 19.54 -7.18 3.50
N PHE A 108 20.60 -6.85 2.77
CA PHE A 108 21.80 -6.26 3.36
C PHE A 108 21.49 -4.89 3.99
N THR A 109 21.80 -4.73 5.27
CA THR A 109 21.69 -3.47 6.01
C THR A 109 23.07 -2.80 6.05
N SER A 110 23.15 -1.54 5.65
CA SER A 110 24.38 -0.74 5.74
C SER A 110 24.03 0.72 5.99
N SER A 111 24.84 1.41 6.77
CA SER A 111 24.77 2.85 6.97
C SER A 111 25.38 3.65 5.81
N LYS A 112 26.12 3.00 4.89
CA LYS A 112 26.72 3.66 3.72
C LYS A 112 25.68 3.78 2.59
N PRO A 113 25.44 4.99 2.04
CA PRO A 113 24.51 5.19 0.92
C PRO A 113 24.88 4.38 -0.33
N GLY A 114 23.88 4.00 -1.15
CA GLY A 114 24.09 3.38 -2.46
C GLY A 114 24.47 1.89 -2.45
N ARG A 115 24.20 1.16 -1.35
CA ARG A 115 24.56 -0.26 -1.22
C ARG A 115 23.58 -1.21 -1.92
N THR A 116 22.27 -0.93 -1.87
CA THR A 116 21.26 -1.65 -2.68
C THR A 116 21.30 -1.09 -4.09
N LYS A 117 22.06 -1.75 -4.97
CA LYS A 117 22.22 -1.36 -6.39
C LYS A 117 21.30 -2.15 -7.32
N LEU A 118 20.88 -3.34 -6.88
CA LEU A 118 20.08 -4.28 -7.66
C LEU A 118 18.65 -4.30 -7.13
N MET A 119 17.70 -4.50 -8.03
CA MET A 119 16.33 -4.84 -7.68
C MET A 119 16.30 -6.32 -7.31
N SER A 120 15.86 -6.63 -6.10
CA SER A 120 15.91 -8.00 -5.55
C SER A 120 14.52 -8.52 -5.24
N ALA A 121 14.25 -9.76 -5.62
CA ALA A 121 12.97 -10.43 -5.43
C ALA A 121 13.07 -11.48 -4.33
N PHE A 122 12.10 -11.44 -3.41
CA PHE A 122 11.95 -12.42 -2.34
C PHE A 122 10.55 -13.03 -2.38
N ALA A 123 10.47 -14.35 -2.43
CA ALA A 123 9.19 -15.05 -2.33
C ALA A 123 8.84 -15.30 -0.87
N VAL A 124 7.63 -14.90 -0.48
CA VAL A 124 6.94 -15.40 0.71
C VAL A 124 6.00 -16.50 0.25
N ASN A 125 6.09 -17.66 0.88
CA ASN A 125 5.41 -18.88 0.44
C ASN A 125 5.87 -19.35 -0.96
N PRO A 126 7.18 -19.68 -1.13
CA PRO A 126 7.75 -20.02 -2.42
C PRO A 126 7.17 -21.30 -3.02
N LYS A 127 6.66 -22.23 -2.21
CA LYS A 127 5.98 -23.44 -2.70
C LYS A 127 4.55 -23.42 -2.19
N PRO A 128 3.64 -22.72 -2.88
CA PRO A 128 2.24 -22.71 -2.47
C PRO A 128 1.64 -24.11 -2.62
N ASP A 129 1.04 -24.61 -1.55
CA ASP A 129 0.17 -25.80 -1.58
C ASP A 129 -1.24 -25.40 -2.05
N GLU A 130 -2.10 -26.39 -2.34
CA GLU A 130 -3.49 -26.17 -2.74
C GLU A 130 -4.22 -25.21 -1.77
N GLY A 131 -4.65 -24.05 -2.29
CA GLY A 131 -5.37 -23.03 -1.52
C GLY A 131 -4.50 -21.96 -0.86
N THR A 132 -3.18 -21.97 -1.08
CA THR A 132 -2.29 -20.86 -0.69
C THR A 132 -1.65 -20.22 -1.91
N GLU A 133 -1.32 -18.93 -1.83
CA GLU A 133 -0.66 -18.21 -2.93
C GLU A 133 0.71 -17.70 -2.48
N ARG A 134 1.58 -17.47 -3.47
CA ARG A 134 2.90 -16.88 -3.30
C ARG A 134 2.79 -15.36 -3.38
N LEU A 135 3.44 -14.65 -2.46
CA LEU A 135 3.65 -13.21 -2.56
C LEU A 135 5.11 -12.93 -2.92
N ILE A 136 5.36 -12.09 -3.92
CA ILE A 136 6.70 -11.61 -4.23
C ILE A 136 6.89 -10.22 -3.63
N VAL A 137 7.92 -10.08 -2.79
CA VAL A 137 8.36 -8.83 -2.18
C VAL A 137 9.61 -8.33 -2.90
N MET A 138 9.50 -7.17 -3.52
CA MET A 138 10.55 -6.53 -4.30
C MET A 138 11.27 -5.46 -3.48
N ASP A 139 12.58 -5.58 -3.34
CA ASP A 139 13.47 -4.56 -2.79
C ASP A 139 14.07 -3.74 -3.93
N LEU A 140 13.65 -2.49 -4.09
CA LEU A 140 14.21 -1.61 -5.13
C LEU A 140 15.35 -0.75 -4.55
N PRO A 141 16.33 -0.36 -5.38
CA PRO A 141 17.38 0.57 -5.00
C PRO A 141 16.84 1.86 -4.39
N GLY A 142 17.55 2.38 -3.40
CA GLY A 142 17.16 3.64 -2.75
C GLY A 142 17.46 4.85 -3.64
N TYR A 143 16.56 5.82 -3.67
CA TYR A 143 16.74 7.09 -4.39
C TYR A 143 17.41 8.17 -3.51
N GLY A 144 17.78 9.30 -4.13
CA GLY A 144 18.43 10.43 -3.44
C GLY A 144 19.95 10.30 -3.37
N LYS A 145 20.58 10.72 -2.25
CA LYS A 145 22.04 10.79 -2.11
C LYS A 145 22.68 9.41 -2.36
N GLY A 146 23.53 9.31 -3.39
CA GLY A 146 24.18 8.07 -3.80
C GLY A 146 23.37 7.19 -4.77
N GLY A 147 22.18 7.62 -5.20
CA GLY A 147 21.43 7.02 -6.29
C GLY A 147 21.98 7.45 -7.65
N ARG A 148 21.94 6.54 -8.64
CA ARG A 148 22.34 6.82 -10.04
C ARG A 148 21.11 7.06 -10.91
N ALA A 149 21.23 7.93 -11.91
CA ALA A 149 20.14 8.21 -12.85
C ALA A 149 19.68 6.96 -13.61
N GLU A 150 20.62 6.08 -13.97
CA GLU A 150 20.35 4.80 -14.63
C GLU A 150 19.41 3.90 -13.83
N TRP A 151 19.58 3.83 -12.50
CA TRP A 151 18.68 3.08 -11.63
C TRP A 151 17.28 3.67 -11.63
N GLY A 152 17.16 5.00 -11.66
CA GLY A 152 15.88 5.69 -11.78
C GLY A 152 15.11 5.24 -13.03
N GLN A 153 15.77 5.15 -14.18
CA GLN A 153 15.14 4.69 -15.42
C GLN A 153 14.65 3.24 -15.33
N GLN A 154 15.43 2.35 -14.72
CA GLN A 154 15.02 0.94 -14.57
C GLN A 154 13.87 0.78 -13.58
N ILE A 155 13.87 1.58 -12.49
CA ILE A 155 12.77 1.61 -11.52
C ILE A 155 11.48 2.12 -12.18
N ILE A 156 11.54 3.21 -12.97
CA ILE A 156 10.36 3.72 -13.67
C ILE A 156 9.81 2.67 -14.65
N LYS A 157 10.68 2.00 -15.43
CA LYS A 157 10.26 0.90 -16.31
C LYS A 157 9.58 -0.24 -15.54
N TYR A 158 10.10 -0.59 -14.37
CA TYR A 158 9.48 -1.60 -13.51
C TYR A 158 8.10 -1.15 -13.03
N LEU A 159 7.98 0.06 -12.49
CA LEU A 159 6.72 0.61 -11.99
C LEU A 159 5.65 0.69 -13.10
N GLU A 160 6.04 1.11 -14.30
CA GLU A 160 5.13 1.28 -15.44
C GLU A 160 4.71 -0.05 -16.09
N LYS A 161 5.65 -1.00 -16.25
CA LYS A 161 5.46 -2.15 -17.15
C LYS A 161 5.24 -3.48 -16.44
N ARG A 162 5.51 -3.59 -15.13
CA ARG A 162 5.35 -4.84 -14.38
C ARG A 162 3.89 -5.08 -14.01
N ARG A 163 3.18 -5.89 -14.79
CA ARG A 163 1.75 -6.22 -14.57
C ARG A 163 1.45 -6.91 -13.22
N GLN A 164 2.43 -7.62 -12.67
CA GLN A 164 2.33 -8.30 -11.39
C GLN A 164 2.34 -7.31 -10.21
N LEU A 165 2.89 -6.10 -10.38
CA LEU A 165 3.00 -5.12 -9.31
C LEU A 165 1.60 -4.65 -8.91
N LYS A 166 1.22 -4.94 -7.66
CA LYS A 166 -0.06 -4.56 -7.07
C LYS A 166 0.02 -3.31 -6.22
N ARG A 167 1.18 -3.04 -5.60
CA ARG A 167 1.39 -1.83 -4.78
C ARG A 167 2.86 -1.50 -4.59
N ALA A 168 3.17 -0.22 -4.64
CA ALA A 168 4.44 0.35 -4.20
C ALA A 168 4.36 0.89 -2.76
N PHE A 169 5.32 0.54 -1.92
CA PHE A 169 5.46 1.06 -0.57
C PHE A 169 6.61 2.06 -0.51
N LEU A 170 6.30 3.32 -0.24
CA LEU A 170 7.28 4.38 -0.09
C LEU A 170 7.63 4.57 1.38
N LEU A 171 8.87 4.26 1.73
CA LEU A 171 9.38 4.49 3.08
C LEU A 171 9.86 5.92 3.23
N VAL A 172 9.40 6.55 4.31
CA VAL A 172 9.81 7.87 4.76
C VAL A 172 10.33 7.73 6.19
N ASP A 173 11.42 8.44 6.52
CA ASP A 173 11.99 8.45 7.86
C ASP A 173 11.13 9.35 8.75
N ALA A 174 10.49 8.79 9.78
CA ALA A 174 9.57 9.54 10.64
C ALA A 174 10.25 10.76 11.27
N GLU A 175 11.53 10.66 11.64
CA GLU A 175 12.30 11.75 12.26
C GLU A 175 12.45 12.97 11.33
N HIS A 176 12.50 12.73 10.02
CA HIS A 176 12.82 13.75 9.03
C HIS A 176 11.63 14.20 8.18
N GLY A 177 10.55 13.41 8.16
CA GLY A 177 9.39 13.62 7.29
C GLY A 177 9.71 13.58 5.80
N LEU A 178 8.79 14.07 4.98
CA LEU A 178 8.91 14.13 3.53
C LEU A 178 9.98 15.13 3.08
N LYS A 179 10.92 14.64 2.27
CA LYS A 179 11.90 15.47 1.54
C LYS A 179 11.49 15.65 0.08
N ASN A 180 12.20 16.53 -0.62
CA ASN A 180 11.90 16.84 -2.03
C ASN A 180 12.01 15.60 -2.94
N SER A 181 12.99 14.73 -2.69
CA SER A 181 13.12 13.49 -3.45
C SER A 181 11.96 12.51 -3.20
N ASP A 182 11.36 12.54 -2.00
CA ASP A 182 10.16 11.74 -1.70
C ASP A 182 8.96 12.29 -2.47
N ARG A 183 8.79 13.62 -2.51
CA ARG A 183 7.73 14.28 -3.30
C ARG A 183 7.86 14.00 -4.80
N GLN A 184 9.08 14.01 -5.33
CA GLN A 184 9.34 13.61 -6.72
C GLN A 184 8.93 12.17 -6.99
N MET A 185 9.22 11.25 -6.08
CA MET A 185 8.81 9.84 -6.22
C MET A 185 7.29 9.66 -6.12
N LEU A 186 6.62 10.42 -5.24
CA LEU A 186 5.16 10.46 -5.17
C LEU A 186 4.54 10.92 -6.50
N ASN A 187 5.13 11.91 -7.15
CA ASN A 187 4.71 12.34 -8.49
C ASN A 187 4.91 11.24 -9.52
N VAL A 188 6.08 10.58 -9.53
CA VAL A 188 6.33 9.44 -10.42
C VAL A 188 5.27 8.36 -10.27
N PHE A 189 4.89 7.97 -9.04
CA PHE A 189 3.82 6.97 -8.84
C PHE A 189 2.47 7.40 -9.42
N ARG A 190 2.14 8.69 -9.31
CA ARG A 190 0.90 9.25 -9.89
C ARG A 190 0.96 9.25 -11.40
N ASP A 191 2.09 9.66 -11.97
CA ASP A 191 2.30 9.75 -13.43
C ASP A 191 2.19 8.37 -14.10
N VAL A 192 2.75 7.33 -13.47
CA VAL A 192 2.66 5.94 -13.96
C VAL A 192 1.42 5.19 -13.44
N ASN A 193 0.54 5.87 -12.70
CA ASN A 193 -0.69 5.33 -12.10
C ASN A 193 -0.50 4.01 -11.31
N VAL A 194 0.58 3.91 -10.54
CA VAL A 194 0.83 2.76 -9.67
C VAL A 194 0.17 2.99 -8.31
N PRO A 195 -0.64 2.04 -7.80
CA PRO A 195 -1.14 2.13 -6.44
C PRO A 195 0.01 2.18 -5.44
N PHE A 196 0.03 3.17 -4.55
CA PHE A 196 1.13 3.34 -3.60
C PHE A 196 0.66 3.66 -2.18
N GLN A 197 1.49 3.33 -1.20
CA GLN A 197 1.23 3.57 0.22
C GLN A 197 2.51 4.08 0.91
N VAL A 198 2.36 5.06 1.80
CA VAL A 198 3.49 5.59 2.57
C VAL A 198 3.65 4.83 3.90
N ILE A 199 4.89 4.46 4.21
CA ILE A 199 5.28 3.87 5.48
C ILE A 199 6.24 4.82 6.21
N LEU A 200 5.89 5.24 7.41
CA LEU A 200 6.75 6.00 8.31
C LEU A 200 7.64 5.04 9.11
N SER A 201 8.86 4.87 8.65
CA SER A 201 9.89 4.07 9.31
C SER A 201 10.55 4.79 10.49
N LYS A 202 11.20 4.04 11.38
CA LYS A 202 11.90 4.55 12.58
C LYS A 202 11.01 5.39 13.50
N ALA A 203 9.71 5.08 13.54
CA ALA A 203 8.74 5.82 14.36
C ALA A 203 9.09 5.79 15.86
N ASP A 204 9.84 4.77 16.30
CA ASP A 204 10.37 4.64 17.65
C ASP A 204 11.28 5.79 18.09
N LYS A 205 11.96 6.47 17.15
CA LYS A 205 12.81 7.61 17.46
C LYS A 205 12.04 8.86 17.88
N LEU A 206 10.85 9.04 17.31
CA LEU A 206 9.96 10.13 17.70
C LEU A 206 9.20 9.80 18.97
N MET A 207 8.82 8.53 19.13
CA MET A 207 8.06 8.11 20.30
C MET A 207 8.92 8.01 21.54
N ALA A 208 10.13 7.47 21.47
CA ALA A 208 10.99 7.31 22.63
C ALA A 208 12.35 7.98 22.36
N PRO A 209 12.45 9.32 22.57
CA PRO A 209 13.71 10.03 22.52
C PRO A 209 14.71 9.41 23.51
N ARG A 210 16.00 9.43 23.17
CA ARG A 210 17.07 8.65 23.81
C ARG A 210 17.23 8.86 25.33
N ASP A 211 16.59 9.87 25.92
CA ASP A 211 16.80 10.31 27.30
C ASP A 211 15.58 10.17 28.22
N ARG A 212 14.45 9.62 27.76
CA ARG A 212 13.25 9.42 28.61
C ARG A 212 12.61 8.06 28.35
N GLU A 213 12.99 7.07 29.16
CA GLU A 213 12.23 5.83 29.25
C GLU A 213 10.79 6.15 29.72
N GLY A 214 9.79 5.81 28.90
CA GLY A 214 8.39 5.79 29.32
C GLY A 214 7.48 6.94 28.88
N CYS A 215 7.98 8.02 28.24
CA CYS A 215 7.11 9.08 27.71
C CYS A 215 7.08 9.04 26.18
N LEU A 216 5.97 8.54 25.62
CA LEU A 216 5.78 8.41 24.18
C LEU A 216 5.32 9.75 23.60
N ASP A 217 6.21 10.52 22.95
CA ASP A 217 5.85 11.77 22.26
C ASP A 217 5.10 11.45 20.95
N SER A 218 3.83 11.12 21.12
CA SER A 218 2.87 10.86 20.05
C SER A 218 2.51 12.12 19.26
N GLN A 219 2.76 13.32 19.80
CA GLN A 219 2.41 14.58 19.16
C GLN A 219 3.29 14.83 17.94
N ARG A 220 4.61 14.65 18.06
CA ARG A 220 5.53 14.80 16.93
C ARG A 220 5.20 13.83 15.79
N LEU A 221 4.94 12.57 16.10
CA LEU A 221 4.53 11.62 15.05
C LEU A 221 3.18 12.05 14.43
N GLY A 222 2.21 12.48 15.25
CA GLY A 222 0.92 12.98 14.77
C GLY A 222 1.08 14.15 13.79
N GLN A 223 2.00 15.07 14.06
CA GLN A 223 2.31 16.18 13.15
C GLN A 223 2.91 15.66 11.83
N VAL A 224 3.90 14.77 11.89
CA VAL A 224 4.52 14.19 10.68
C VAL A 224 3.49 13.44 9.84
N ILE A 225 2.62 12.65 10.47
CA ILE A 225 1.49 11.98 9.80
C ILE A 225 0.58 13.00 9.12
N THR A 226 0.26 14.10 9.79
CA THR A 226 -0.60 15.16 9.26
C THR A 226 0.04 15.83 8.05
N ASP A 227 1.33 16.17 8.12
CA ASP A 227 2.08 16.79 7.02
C ASP A 227 2.17 15.87 5.81
N VAL A 228 2.42 14.58 6.04
CA VAL A 228 2.45 13.54 4.99
C VAL A 228 1.07 13.40 4.36
N LYS A 229 0.01 13.27 5.18
CA LYS A 229 -1.36 13.18 4.69
C LYS A 229 -1.74 14.39 3.84
N GLN A 230 -1.40 15.60 4.28
CA GLN A 230 -1.62 16.81 3.49
C GLN A 230 -0.90 16.76 2.14
N ALA A 231 0.36 16.30 2.10
CA ALA A 231 1.08 16.14 0.84
C ALA A 231 0.48 15.07 -0.08
N LEU A 232 -0.13 14.03 0.48
CA LEU A 232 -0.84 13.01 -0.29
C LEU A 232 -2.17 13.53 -0.85
N CYS A 233 -2.90 14.36 -0.10
CA CYS A 233 -4.21 14.90 -0.46
C CYS A 233 -4.19 16.22 -1.27
N ARG A 234 -3.09 17.00 -1.24
CA ARG A 234 -3.07 18.39 -1.73
C ARG A 234 -3.24 18.56 -3.24
N ASP A 235 -3.01 17.53 -4.05
CA ASP A 235 -2.76 17.76 -5.48
C ASP A 235 -4.01 17.71 -6.37
N GLY A 236 -5.23 17.57 -5.84
CA GLY A 236 -6.51 17.81 -6.55
C GLY A 236 -6.76 17.00 -7.83
N LEU A 237 -5.80 16.20 -8.26
CA LEU A 237 -5.73 15.43 -9.48
C LEU A 237 -5.17 14.07 -9.08
N ASN A 238 -6.00 13.03 -9.26
CA ASN A 238 -5.75 11.63 -8.92
C ASN A 238 -5.66 11.29 -7.42
N GLU A 239 -6.81 11.36 -6.74
CA GLU A 239 -7.06 10.56 -5.52
C GLU A 239 -6.95 9.04 -5.76
N GLY A 240 -6.84 8.59 -7.03
CA GLY A 240 -6.97 7.17 -7.41
C GLY A 240 -5.79 6.27 -7.03
N SER A 241 -4.55 6.76 -7.07
CA SER A 241 -3.36 5.88 -6.93
C SER A 241 -2.82 5.83 -5.49
N ALA A 242 -3.05 6.85 -4.67
CA ALA A 242 -2.63 6.84 -3.27
C ALA A 242 -3.61 6.03 -2.42
N VAL A 243 -3.10 5.02 -1.72
CA VAL A 243 -3.89 4.32 -0.70
C VAL A 243 -4.15 5.30 0.45
N GLY A 244 -5.40 5.42 0.87
CA GLY A 244 -5.80 6.36 1.93
C GLY A 244 -5.41 5.93 3.34
N GLU A 245 -4.14 5.56 3.53
CA GLU A 245 -3.56 5.00 4.73
C GLU A 245 -2.06 5.32 4.83
N ILE A 246 -1.59 5.66 6.04
CA ILE A 246 -0.17 5.78 6.40
C ILE A 246 0.09 4.85 7.57
N ILE A 247 1.09 3.97 7.44
CA ILE A 247 1.48 3.04 8.51
C ILE A 247 2.77 3.54 9.14
N ALA A 248 2.81 3.66 10.47
CA ALA A 248 4.04 3.92 11.21
C ALA A 248 4.63 2.62 11.75
N CYS A 249 5.93 2.39 11.53
CA CYS A 249 6.61 1.18 11.96
C CYS A 249 8.02 1.42 12.51
N SER A 250 8.50 0.47 13.32
CA SER A 250 9.89 0.38 13.77
C SER A 250 10.41 -1.04 13.55
N SER A 251 11.65 -1.14 13.04
CA SER A 251 12.37 -2.40 12.91
C SER A 251 13.23 -2.74 14.13
N GLU A 252 13.46 -1.78 15.03
CA GLU A 252 14.43 -1.89 16.13
C GLU A 252 13.74 -2.07 17.49
N LYS A 253 12.72 -1.26 17.80
CA LYS A 253 12.05 -1.31 19.11
C LYS A 253 10.88 -2.28 19.13
N TRP A 254 10.77 -2.97 20.25
CA TRP A 254 9.62 -3.76 20.64
C TRP A 254 8.76 -2.92 21.59
N MET A 255 7.46 -2.90 21.38
CA MET A 255 6.48 -2.36 22.32
C MET A 255 5.50 -3.47 22.67
N HIS A 256 5.31 -3.73 23.96
CA HIS A 256 4.41 -4.78 24.46
C HIS A 256 4.66 -6.16 23.81
N GLY A 257 5.92 -6.56 23.70
CA GLY A 257 6.30 -7.87 23.13
C GLY A 257 6.08 -8.01 21.62
N ARG A 258 5.80 -6.93 20.89
CA ARG A 258 5.63 -6.92 19.43
C ARG A 258 6.47 -5.81 18.80
N ARG A 259 6.93 -6.02 17.56
CA ARG A 259 7.55 -4.94 16.77
C ARG A 259 6.48 -3.97 16.29
N LEU A 260 6.76 -2.68 16.42
CA LEU A 260 5.83 -1.61 16.08
C LEU A 260 5.50 -1.60 14.58
N GLY A 261 4.22 -1.71 14.22
CA GLY A 261 3.74 -1.50 12.85
C GLY A 261 4.09 -2.60 11.83
N ILE A 262 4.88 -3.60 12.20
CA ILE A 262 5.37 -4.61 11.23
C ILE A 262 4.22 -5.50 10.74
N ASN A 263 3.27 -5.86 11.60
CA ASN A 263 2.15 -6.71 11.21
C ASN A 263 1.14 -5.94 10.36
N GLU A 264 1.01 -4.65 10.59
CA GLU A 264 0.23 -3.71 9.80
C GLU A 264 0.80 -3.63 8.38
N VAL A 265 2.13 -3.50 8.24
CA VAL A 265 2.79 -3.56 6.91
C VAL A 265 2.60 -4.92 6.24
N ARG A 266 2.71 -6.05 6.98
CA ARG A 266 2.42 -7.39 6.44
C ARG A 266 1.00 -7.47 5.90
N PHE A 267 0.04 -7.02 6.70
CA PHE A 267 -1.36 -7.05 6.32
C PHE A 267 -1.63 -6.15 5.11
N ALA A 268 -1.04 -4.95 5.05
CA ALA A 268 -1.16 -4.07 3.89
C ALA A 268 -0.57 -4.68 2.61
N ALA A 269 0.55 -5.41 2.72
CA ALA A 269 1.13 -6.15 1.60
C ALA A 269 0.23 -7.29 1.12
N LEU A 270 -0.38 -8.06 2.04
CA LEU A 270 -1.34 -9.10 1.68
C LEU A 270 -2.62 -8.53 1.08
N ARG A 271 -3.15 -7.44 1.65
CA ARG A 271 -4.33 -6.75 1.13
C ARG A 271 -4.08 -6.20 -0.28
N ALA A 272 -2.89 -5.66 -0.54
CA ALA A 272 -2.49 -5.23 -1.88
C ALA A 272 -2.50 -6.40 -2.88
N ALA A 273 -2.05 -7.56 -2.44
CA ALA A 273 -1.99 -8.78 -3.24
C ALA A 273 -3.33 -9.53 -3.34
N GLY A 274 -4.38 -9.12 -2.62
CA GLY A 274 -5.64 -9.86 -2.53
C GLY A 274 -5.58 -11.12 -1.66
N LEU A 275 -4.52 -11.25 -0.86
CA LEU A 275 -4.21 -12.41 0.00
C LEU A 275 -4.57 -12.16 1.48
N ASP A 276 -5.27 -11.07 1.76
CA ASP A 276 -5.65 -10.72 3.12
C ASP A 276 -6.74 -11.63 3.68
N TYR A 277 -6.67 -11.86 4.99
CA TYR A 277 -7.72 -12.57 5.69
C TYR A 277 -9.00 -11.71 5.73
N ARG A 278 -10.05 -12.19 5.05
CA ARG A 278 -11.40 -11.64 5.15
C ARG A 278 -12.21 -12.55 6.06
N GLU A 279 -12.76 -11.98 7.14
CA GLU A 279 -13.63 -12.71 8.06
C GLU A 279 -14.85 -13.30 7.31
N ASP A 280 -15.33 -12.61 6.27
CA ASP A 280 -16.41 -13.03 5.37
C ASP A 280 -15.95 -13.89 4.19
N LYS A 281 -15.54 -15.13 4.45
CA LYS A 281 -15.70 -16.23 3.48
C LYS A 281 -16.98 -17.02 3.73
N ARG A 282 -18.08 -16.39 4.13
CA ARG A 282 -19.39 -16.93 3.72
C ARG A 282 -19.44 -16.74 2.21
N ARG A 283 -19.38 -17.84 1.45
CA ARG A 283 -19.86 -17.80 0.06
C ARG A 283 -21.27 -17.21 0.13
N PRO A 284 -21.60 -16.16 -0.64
CA PRO A 284 -22.97 -15.67 -0.67
C PRO A 284 -23.87 -16.86 -0.98
N HIS A 285 -24.97 -16.97 -0.25
CA HIS A 285 -25.91 -18.05 -0.53
C HIS A 285 -26.38 -17.87 -1.99
N PRO A 286 -26.69 -18.94 -2.75
CA PRO A 286 -27.13 -18.80 -4.14
C PRO A 286 -28.30 -17.82 -4.34
N SER A 287 -29.11 -17.58 -3.30
CA SER A 287 -30.20 -16.60 -3.27
C SER A 287 -29.76 -15.13 -3.18
N GLU A 288 -28.51 -14.85 -2.83
CA GLU A 288 -27.92 -13.51 -2.71
C GLU A 288 -27.12 -13.12 -3.98
N ILE A 289 -26.94 -14.06 -4.91
CA ILE A 289 -26.27 -13.83 -6.18
C ILE A 289 -27.28 -13.17 -7.12
N VAL A 290 -27.16 -11.85 -7.27
CA VAL A 290 -27.97 -11.09 -8.22
C VAL A 290 -27.46 -11.36 -9.65
N THR A 291 -28.33 -11.86 -10.52
CA THR A 291 -27.97 -12.13 -11.92
C THR A 291 -27.90 -10.85 -12.74
N TYR A 292 -27.20 -10.88 -13.88
CA TYR A 292 -27.11 -9.73 -14.78
C TYR A 292 -28.50 -9.24 -15.22
N ASP A 293 -29.45 -10.15 -15.44
CA ASP A 293 -30.82 -9.81 -15.83
C ASP A 293 -31.60 -9.07 -14.73
N GLN A 294 -31.23 -9.28 -13.46
CA GLN A 294 -31.83 -8.59 -12.32
C GLN A 294 -31.21 -7.20 -12.09
N LEU A 295 -29.95 -7.01 -12.43
CA LEU A 295 -29.26 -5.70 -12.37
C LEU A 295 -29.61 -4.82 -13.58
N PHE A 296 -29.83 -5.45 -14.73
CA PHE A 296 -30.14 -4.79 -16.00
C PHE A 296 -31.40 -5.42 -16.60
N PRO A 297 -32.59 -5.14 -16.05
CA PRO A 297 -33.83 -5.66 -16.60
C PRO A 297 -33.98 -5.20 -18.06
N VAL A 298 -34.10 -6.18 -18.96
CA VAL A 298 -34.14 -6.02 -20.43
C VAL A 298 -35.30 -5.13 -20.92
N ALA A 299 -36.20 -4.72 -20.03
CA ALA A 299 -37.33 -3.83 -20.32
C ALA A 299 -36.93 -2.39 -20.70
N ALA A 300 -35.66 -1.98 -20.59
CA ALA A 300 -35.22 -0.63 -20.97
C ALA A 300 -34.77 -0.47 -22.44
N VAL A 301 -34.87 -1.52 -23.28
CA VAL A 301 -34.44 -1.45 -24.71
C VAL A 301 -35.62 -1.45 -25.69
N ALA A 302 -36.86 -1.40 -25.20
CA ALA A 302 -38.06 -1.45 -26.04
C ALA A 302 -38.80 -0.12 -26.17
N GLN A 303 -38.11 1.02 -26.29
CA GLN A 303 -38.70 2.29 -26.76
C GLN A 303 -37.67 3.10 -27.56
N ASP A 304 -37.27 2.60 -28.72
CA ASP A 304 -36.79 3.42 -29.84
C ASP A 304 -36.74 2.55 -31.11
N ARG A 305 -37.92 2.07 -31.53
CA ARG A 305 -38.13 1.52 -32.88
C ARG A 305 -39.27 2.26 -33.56
N ASN A 306 -39.06 3.54 -33.80
CA ASN A 306 -39.71 4.26 -34.90
C ASN A 306 -38.67 4.50 -36.00
N PHE A 307 -38.28 3.42 -36.69
CA PHE A 307 -37.74 3.54 -38.03
C PHE A 307 -38.79 2.97 -38.98
N SER A 308 -39.52 3.91 -39.60
CA SER A 308 -40.55 3.66 -40.60
C SER A 308 -40.01 2.77 -41.72
N ALA A 309 -40.74 1.70 -42.01
CA ALA A 309 -40.53 0.84 -43.16
C ALA A 309 -40.89 1.57 -44.46
N THR A 310 -39.99 1.54 -45.46
CA THR A 310 -40.38 1.59 -46.88
C THR A 310 -39.40 0.79 -47.74
N HIS A 311 -39.93 -0.28 -48.36
CA HIS A 311 -39.59 -0.85 -49.69
C HIS A 311 -38.21 -1.50 -49.89
N ASN A 312 -37.99 -2.60 -50.62
CA ASN A 312 -38.73 -3.70 -51.26
C ASN A 312 -37.61 -4.62 -51.83
N PRO A 313 -37.64 -5.97 -51.76
CA PRO A 313 -36.49 -6.79 -52.18
C PRO A 313 -36.49 -7.03 -53.70
N ARG A 314 -35.33 -6.90 -54.36
CA ARG A 314 -35.11 -7.44 -55.71
C ARG A 314 -34.47 -8.83 -55.61
N PRO A 315 -34.88 -9.79 -56.45
CA PRO A 315 -34.33 -11.14 -56.41
C PRO A 315 -32.98 -11.21 -57.14
N VAL A 316 -32.12 -12.05 -56.58
CA VAL A 316 -30.81 -12.41 -57.12
C VAL A 316 -31.00 -13.26 -58.38
N LYS A 317 -30.23 -12.95 -59.43
CA LYS A 317 -29.79 -13.89 -60.45
C LYS A 317 -28.28 -13.99 -60.37
#